data_AF-A0A834LGP2-F1
#
_entry.id   AF-A0A834LGP2-F1
#
_cell.length_a   1.000
_cell.length_b   1.000
_cell.length_c   1.000
_cell.angle_alpha   90.00
_cell.angle_beta   90.00
_cell.angle_gamma   90.00
#
_symmetry.space_group_name_H-M   'P 1'
#
loop_
_entity.id
_entity.type
_entity.pdbx_description
1 polymer ?
#
loop_
_entity_poly.entity_id
_entity_poly.type
_entity_poly.pdbx_seq_one_letter_code
_entity_poly.pdbx_strand_id
1 'polypeptide(L)'
;MAASGVHPKQVDELRSVSDYSQPLMEFMESLPADDQVVLVGHSAGGISISVAMERFPEKISVAAFVASFMHGPDLNLATVFRKDTALTKENYGSMRRVYILIEEDKVVKESLQRWMIENNPTDEVRVIPGLDHMVMLSKPKELIECLLGLAS
;
A
#
# COMPACT_ATOMS: atom_id res chain seq x y z
N MET A 1 -4.61 0.60 -11.62
CA MET A 1 -5.52 -0.48 -11.16
C MET A 1 -6.61 -0.69 -12.18
N ALA A 2 -7.15 -1.90 -12.30
CA ALA A 2 -8.25 -2.17 -13.22
C ALA A 2 -9.52 -1.41 -12.79
N ALA A 3 -10.36 -1.01 -13.74
CA ALA A 3 -11.55 -0.18 -13.52
C ALA A 3 -11.30 1.17 -12.82
N SER A 4 -10.06 1.67 -12.85
CA SER A 4 -9.68 2.99 -12.33
C SER A 4 -9.01 3.83 -13.41
N GLY A 5 -9.27 5.13 -13.41
CA GLY A 5 -8.66 6.08 -14.34
C GLY A 5 -9.02 5.80 -15.80
N VAL A 6 -8.00 5.65 -16.66
CA VAL A 6 -8.18 5.39 -18.10
C VAL A 6 -8.23 3.89 -18.45
N HIS A 7 -8.24 3.01 -17.45
CA HIS A 7 -8.24 1.57 -17.69
C HIS A 7 -9.59 1.12 -18.29
N PRO A 8 -9.60 0.29 -19.36
CA PRO A 8 -10.82 -0.01 -20.12
C PRO A 8 -11.82 -0.95 -19.42
N LYS A 9 -11.35 -1.84 -18.52
CA LYS A 9 -12.24 -2.72 -17.72
C LYS A 9 -13.22 -1.91 -16.87
N GLN A 10 -14.45 -2.36 -16.76
CA GLN A 10 -15.50 -1.81 -15.90
C GLN A 10 -15.56 -2.51 -14.53
N VAL A 11 -16.23 -1.89 -13.56
CA VAL A 11 -16.30 -2.40 -12.18
C VAL A 11 -17.05 -3.73 -12.05
N ASP A 12 -18.05 -3.96 -12.89
CA ASP A 12 -18.83 -5.21 -12.95
C ASP A 12 -18.05 -6.39 -13.53
N GLU A 13 -16.93 -6.12 -14.21
CA GLU A 13 -15.99 -7.13 -14.68
C GLU A 13 -15.03 -7.61 -13.59
N LEU A 14 -14.94 -6.90 -12.46
CA LEU A 14 -14.04 -7.25 -11.37
C LEU A 14 -14.68 -8.28 -10.43
N ARG A 15 -14.02 -9.42 -10.25
CA ARG A 15 -14.51 -10.50 -9.37
C ARG A 15 -13.67 -10.67 -8.11
N SER A 16 -12.51 -10.04 -8.05
CA SER A 16 -11.57 -10.13 -6.93
C SER A 16 -10.64 -8.92 -6.86
N VAL A 17 -9.95 -8.75 -5.74
CA VAL A 17 -8.85 -7.78 -5.62
C VAL A 17 -7.66 -8.14 -6.50
N SER A 18 -7.49 -9.41 -6.87
CA SER A 18 -6.48 -9.81 -7.86
C SER A 18 -6.83 -9.22 -9.24
N ASP A 19 -8.09 -9.22 -9.65
CA ASP A 19 -8.52 -8.59 -10.90
C ASP A 19 -8.31 -7.08 -10.87
N TYR A 20 -8.63 -6.46 -9.73
CA TYR A 20 -8.38 -5.03 -9.50
C TYR A 20 -6.88 -4.70 -9.58
N SER A 21 -6.04 -5.56 -9.00
CA SER A 21 -4.59 -5.36 -8.87
C SER A 21 -3.78 -5.89 -10.04
N GLN A 22 -4.41 -6.54 -11.02
CA GLN A 22 -3.73 -7.13 -12.17
C GLN A 22 -2.78 -6.14 -12.87
N PRO A 23 -3.15 -4.87 -13.16
CA PRO A 23 -2.21 -3.95 -13.82
C PRO A 23 -0.97 -3.63 -13.00
N LEU A 24 -1.07 -3.66 -11.65
CA LEU A 24 0.10 -3.52 -10.78
C LEU A 24 0.98 -4.78 -10.85
N MET A 25 0.38 -5.97 -10.83
CA MET A 25 1.13 -7.22 -10.91
C MET A 25 1.86 -7.36 -12.25
N GLU A 26 1.19 -7.04 -13.36
CA GLU A 26 1.81 -7.04 -14.70
C GLU A 26 2.99 -6.07 -14.79
N PHE A 27 2.86 -4.89 -14.19
CA PHE A 27 3.97 -3.94 -14.06
C PHE A 27 5.14 -4.54 -13.28
N MET A 28 4.88 -5.11 -12.10
CA MET A 28 5.92 -5.73 -11.27
C MET A 28 6.61 -6.91 -11.98
N GLU A 29 5.85 -7.74 -12.69
CA GLU A 29 6.39 -8.85 -13.49
C GLU A 29 7.32 -8.34 -14.61
N SER A 30 6.97 -7.21 -15.24
CA SER A 30 7.74 -6.64 -16.34
C SER A 30 9.09 -6.02 -15.95
N LEU A 31 9.33 -5.75 -14.66
CA LEU A 31 10.59 -5.18 -14.18
C LEU A 31 11.77 -6.17 -14.39
N PRO A 32 12.95 -5.69 -14.79
CA PRO A 32 14.19 -6.47 -14.75
C PRO A 32 14.46 -7.06 -13.36
N ALA A 33 15.17 -8.18 -13.28
CA ALA A 33 15.44 -8.87 -12.01
C ALA A 33 16.29 -8.03 -11.04
N ASP A 34 17.14 -7.15 -11.57
CA ASP A 34 18.04 -6.31 -10.77
C ASP A 34 17.43 -4.93 -10.42
N ASP A 35 16.20 -4.66 -10.89
CA ASP A 35 15.51 -3.39 -10.64
C ASP A 35 14.60 -3.50 -9.41
N GLN A 36 14.65 -2.48 -8.56
CA GLN A 36 13.74 -2.34 -7.43
C GLN A 36 12.96 -1.03 -7.48
N VAL A 37 11.73 -1.07 -7.00
CA VAL A 37 10.85 0.11 -6.93
C VAL A 37 10.47 0.47 -5.50
N VAL A 38 10.09 1.74 -5.31
CA VAL A 38 9.36 2.20 -4.13
C VAL A 38 7.87 2.09 -4.42
N LEU A 39 7.14 1.28 -3.65
CA LEU A 39 5.68 1.22 -3.76
C LEU A 39 5.03 2.22 -2.80
N VAL A 40 4.07 2.99 -3.30
CA VAL A 40 3.31 3.96 -2.50
C VAL A 40 1.83 3.64 -2.61
N GLY A 41 1.22 3.20 -1.50
CA GLY A 41 -0.19 2.85 -1.41
C GLY A 41 -0.95 3.88 -0.58
N HIS A 42 -1.96 4.51 -1.16
CA HIS A 42 -2.86 5.42 -0.44
C HIS A 42 -4.20 4.76 -0.16
N SER A 43 -4.77 4.97 1.02
CA SER A 43 -6.12 4.47 1.36
C SER A 43 -6.26 2.95 1.12
N ALA A 44 -7.26 2.53 0.34
CA ALA A 44 -7.43 1.14 -0.10
C ALA A 44 -6.27 0.60 -0.97
N GLY A 45 -5.46 1.47 -1.58
CA GLY A 45 -4.25 1.08 -2.31
C GLY A 45 -3.22 0.34 -1.47
N GLY A 46 -3.26 0.50 -0.13
CA GLY A 46 -2.48 -0.30 0.82
C GLY A 46 -2.68 -1.80 0.64
N ILE A 47 -3.90 -2.24 0.33
CA ILE A 47 -4.23 -3.66 0.09
C ILE A 47 -3.48 -4.20 -1.13
N SER A 48 -3.46 -3.42 -2.22
CA SER A 48 -2.84 -3.84 -3.47
C SER A 48 -1.32 -3.89 -3.39
N ILE A 49 -0.69 -2.94 -2.68
CA ILE A 49 0.76 -2.99 -2.49
C ILE A 49 1.16 -4.13 -1.54
N SER A 50 0.34 -4.49 -0.54
CA SER A 50 0.59 -5.68 0.29
C SER A 50 0.63 -6.97 -0.54
N VAL A 51 -0.25 -7.10 -1.54
CA VAL A 51 -0.22 -8.26 -2.45
C VAL A 51 1.03 -8.24 -3.34
N ALA A 52 1.45 -7.06 -3.81
CA ALA A 52 2.68 -6.95 -4.60
C ALA A 52 3.92 -7.30 -3.76
N MET A 53 3.97 -6.86 -2.51
CA MET A 53 5.04 -7.21 -1.55
C MET A 53 5.12 -8.71 -1.30
N GLU A 54 3.98 -9.39 -1.22
CA GLU A 54 3.95 -10.84 -1.03
C GLU A 54 4.46 -11.60 -2.26
N ARG A 55 4.21 -11.09 -3.47
CA ARG A 55 4.52 -11.80 -4.73
C ARG A 55 5.88 -11.46 -5.31
N PHE A 56 6.36 -10.23 -5.09
CA PHE A 56 7.59 -9.70 -5.69
C PHE A 56 8.49 -9.03 -4.64
N PRO A 57 8.79 -9.69 -3.49
CA PRO A 57 9.59 -9.09 -2.43
C PRO A 57 10.98 -8.65 -2.93
N GLU A 58 11.56 -9.36 -3.90
CA GLU A 58 12.87 -9.06 -4.47
C GLU A 58 12.90 -7.78 -5.32
N LYS A 59 11.75 -7.34 -5.85
CA LYS A 59 11.61 -6.18 -6.75
C LYS A 59 11.19 -4.89 -6.03
N ILE A 60 11.10 -4.91 -4.71
CA ILE A 60 10.62 -3.77 -3.93
C ILE A 60 11.70 -3.40 -2.91
N SER A 61 12.13 -2.14 -2.92
CA SER A 61 13.10 -1.65 -1.94
C SER A 61 12.42 -1.20 -0.64
N VAL A 62 11.26 -0.56 -0.76
CA VAL A 62 10.46 -0.07 0.36
C VAL A 62 8.99 0.09 -0.04
N ALA A 63 8.09 -0.18 0.90
CA ALA A 63 6.66 0.05 0.76
C ALA A 63 6.18 1.17 1.70
N ALA A 64 5.60 2.23 1.14
CA ALA A 64 5.05 3.37 1.85
C ALA A 64 3.51 3.33 1.88
N PHE A 65 2.96 3.35 3.09
CA PHE A 65 1.52 3.30 3.39
C PHE A 65 1.03 4.69 3.80
N VAL A 66 0.30 5.40 2.92
CA VAL A 66 -0.12 6.79 3.13
C VAL A 66 -1.59 6.86 3.50
N ALA A 67 -1.92 7.17 4.75
CA ALA A 67 -3.30 7.11 5.27
C ALA A 67 -4.05 5.84 4.81
N SER A 68 -3.35 4.72 4.75
CA SER A 68 -3.80 3.53 4.03
C SER A 68 -4.12 2.38 4.95
N PHE A 69 -4.92 1.44 4.44
CA PHE A 69 -5.15 0.18 5.12
C PHE A 69 -3.89 -0.68 5.08
N MET A 70 -3.32 -0.98 6.26
CA MET A 70 -2.12 -1.78 6.41
C MET A 70 -2.40 -2.92 7.40
N HIS A 71 -2.73 -4.09 6.85
CA HIS A 71 -3.09 -5.25 7.66
C HIS A 71 -1.85 -6.09 7.98
N GLY A 72 -1.80 -6.65 9.18
CA GLY A 72 -0.74 -7.59 9.55
C GLY A 72 -0.92 -8.97 8.92
N PRO A 73 0.13 -9.79 8.88
CA PRO A 73 0.05 -11.17 8.40
C PRO A 73 -0.97 -12.01 9.20
N ASP A 74 -1.17 -11.66 10.48
CA ASP A 74 -2.14 -12.30 11.37
C ASP A 74 -3.56 -11.70 11.24
N LEU A 75 -3.70 -10.51 10.63
CA LEU A 75 -4.99 -9.85 10.39
C LEU A 75 -5.52 -10.22 9.01
N ASN A 76 -6.12 -11.40 8.93
CA ASN A 76 -6.74 -11.93 7.72
C ASN A 76 -8.02 -11.14 7.37
N LEU A 77 -8.00 -10.21 6.40
CA LEU A 77 -9.22 -9.55 5.86
C LEU A 77 -10.13 -10.52 5.04
N ALA A 78 -10.06 -11.80 5.38
CA ALA A 78 -10.54 -13.01 4.71
C ALA A 78 -9.98 -13.19 3.30
N THR A 79 -8.70 -13.60 3.15
CA THR A 79 -8.13 -14.00 1.84
C THR A 79 -8.38 -12.92 0.78
N VAL A 80 -8.29 -11.67 1.21
CA VAL A 80 -8.87 -10.40 0.73
C VAL A 80 -9.55 -10.47 -0.64
N PHE A 81 -10.71 -11.13 -0.63
CA PHE A 81 -11.74 -11.33 -1.67
C PHE A 81 -11.74 -12.65 -2.49
N ARG A 82 -10.85 -13.63 -2.22
CA ARG A 82 -10.65 -14.95 -2.92
C ARG A 82 -10.25 -14.81 -4.40
N LYS A 83 -9.15 -15.38 -4.89
CA LYS A 83 -8.28 -16.49 -4.47
C LYS A 83 -6.80 -16.05 -4.43
N ASP A 84 -6.12 -16.54 -3.40
CA ASP A 84 -4.69 -16.89 -3.43
C ASP A 84 -3.62 -15.78 -3.32
N THR A 85 -3.58 -15.03 -2.21
CA THR A 85 -2.28 -14.75 -1.55
C THR A 85 -2.49 -14.42 -0.06
N ALA A 86 -2.12 -15.35 0.83
CA ALA A 86 -2.00 -15.03 2.26
C ALA A 86 -0.71 -14.24 2.46
N LEU A 87 -0.75 -13.17 3.26
CA LEU A 87 0.46 -12.41 3.59
C LEU A 87 1.30 -13.24 4.56
N THR A 88 2.57 -13.44 4.23
CA THR A 88 3.49 -14.26 5.02
C THR A 88 4.51 -13.41 5.75
N LYS A 89 5.11 -13.97 6.80
CA LYS A 89 6.23 -13.32 7.49
C LYS A 89 7.50 -13.32 6.63
N GLU A 90 7.64 -14.29 5.74
CA GLU A 90 8.81 -14.49 4.88
C GLU A 90 8.88 -13.46 3.75
N ASN A 91 7.74 -13.14 3.13
CA ASN A 91 7.66 -12.13 2.08
C ASN A 91 7.15 -10.80 2.66
N TYR A 92 5.83 -10.56 2.70
CA TYR A 92 5.26 -9.28 3.15
C TYR A 92 5.83 -8.77 4.49
N GLY A 93 5.98 -9.67 5.46
CA GLY A 93 6.46 -9.35 6.81
C GLY A 93 7.93 -8.97 6.88
N SER A 94 8.78 -9.43 5.95
CA SER A 94 10.23 -9.17 5.94
C SER A 94 10.61 -7.86 5.22
N MET A 95 9.69 -7.32 4.42
CA MET A 95 9.90 -6.08 3.67
C MET A 95 9.99 -4.86 4.57
N ARG A 96 10.86 -3.90 4.21
CA ARG A 96 10.89 -2.57 4.82
C ARG A 96 9.57 -1.84 4.53
N ARG A 97 8.83 -1.50 5.58
CA ARG A 97 7.55 -0.79 5.52
C ARG A 97 7.66 0.55 6.23
N VAL A 98 7.12 1.59 5.60
CA VAL A 98 6.97 2.93 6.20
C VAL A 98 5.51 3.32 6.21
N TYR A 99 5.01 3.78 7.34
CA TYR A 99 3.66 4.35 7.43
C TYR A 99 3.72 5.88 7.46
N ILE A 100 3.00 6.54 6.56
CA ILE A 100 2.81 7.99 6.56
C ILE A 100 1.42 8.26 7.13
N LEU A 101 1.40 8.59 8.42
CA LEU A 101 0.20 8.92 9.17
C LEU A 101 -0.24 10.35 8.86
N ILE A 102 -1.54 10.51 8.59
CA ILE A 102 -2.17 11.82 8.38
C ILE A 102 -3.02 12.13 9.61
N GLU A 103 -2.62 13.16 10.36
CA GLU A 103 -3.34 13.57 11.58
C GLU A 103 -4.73 14.10 11.22
N GLU A 104 -5.72 13.84 12.06
CA GLU A 104 -7.09 14.34 11.86
C GLU A 104 -7.78 13.91 10.53
N ASP A 105 -7.27 12.89 9.83
CA ASP A 105 -7.95 12.27 8.69
C ASP A 105 -9.36 11.80 9.10
N LYS A 106 -10.38 12.15 8.31
CA LYS A 106 -11.78 11.82 8.59
C LYS A 106 -12.26 10.52 7.95
N VAL A 107 -11.52 9.99 6.98
CA VAL A 107 -11.84 8.77 6.23
C VAL A 107 -11.15 7.57 6.87
N VAL A 108 -9.82 7.55 6.85
CA VAL A 108 -9.03 6.55 7.58
C VAL A 108 -8.60 7.22 8.87
N LYS A 109 -9.49 7.19 9.86
CA LYS A 109 -9.32 7.94 11.12
C LYS A 109 -7.94 7.73 11.72
N GLU A 110 -7.35 8.79 12.26
CA GLU A 110 -6.06 8.72 12.93
C GLU A 110 -6.00 7.60 13.99
N SER A 111 -7.06 7.42 14.78
CA SER A 111 -7.14 6.33 15.76
C SER A 111 -7.06 4.95 15.11
N LEU A 112 -7.63 4.77 13.92
CA LEU A 112 -7.52 3.54 13.15
C LEU A 112 -6.12 3.37 12.55
N GLN A 113 -5.51 4.44 12.04
CA GLN A 113 -4.13 4.41 11.55
C GLN A 113 -3.17 3.97 12.66
N ARG A 114 -3.25 4.60 13.84
CA ARG A 114 -2.44 4.25 15.02
C ARG A 114 -2.68 2.81 15.47
N TRP A 115 -3.94 2.39 15.54
CA TRP A 115 -4.27 1.00 15.89
C TRP A 115 -3.65 -0.01 14.91
N MET A 116 -3.67 0.26 13.59
CA MET A 116 -3.01 -0.60 12.60
C MET A 116 -1.50 -0.65 12.80
N ILE A 117 -0.85 0.48 13.08
CA ILE A 117 0.59 0.55 13.37
C ILE A 117 0.93 -0.23 14.64
N GLU A 118 0.13 -0.12 15.70
CA GLU A 118 0.34 -0.84 16.96
C GLU A 118 0.20 -2.36 16.80
N ASN A 119 -0.78 -2.82 15.99
CA ASN A 119 -1.05 -4.25 15.79
C ASN A 119 -0.19 -4.86 14.68
N ASN A 120 0.36 -4.05 13.78
CA ASN A 120 1.27 -4.47 12.72
C ASN A 120 2.39 -3.43 12.55
N PRO A 121 3.42 -3.49 13.41
CA PRO A 121 4.50 -2.51 13.39
C PRO A 121 5.22 -2.38 12.04
N THR A 122 5.66 -1.16 11.77
CA THR A 122 6.47 -0.77 10.60
C THR A 122 7.84 -0.33 11.05
N ASP A 123 8.80 -0.31 10.12
CA ASP A 123 10.18 0.11 10.39
C ASP A 123 10.25 1.61 10.70
N GLU A 124 9.35 2.39 10.11
CA GLU A 124 9.32 3.83 10.26
C GLU A 124 7.88 4.37 10.18
N VAL A 125 7.57 5.38 11.02
CA VAL A 125 6.33 6.14 10.94
C VAL A 125 6.67 7.60 10.74
N ARG A 126 6.19 8.18 9.64
CA ARG A 126 6.22 9.63 9.38
C ARG A 126 4.84 10.22 9.62
N VAL A 127 4.78 11.45 10.10
CA VAL A 127 3.52 12.12 10.41
C VAL A 127 3.43 13.40 9.58
N ILE A 128 2.31 13.56 8.87
CA ILE A 128 1.95 14.80 8.19
C ILE A 128 0.72 15.36 8.92
N PRO A 129 0.82 16.53 9.56
CA PRO A 129 -0.35 17.18 10.16
C PRO A 129 -1.39 17.53 9.07
N GLY A 130 -2.68 17.29 9.28
CA GLY A 130 -3.73 17.93 8.48
C GLY A 130 -4.95 17.08 8.14
N LEU A 131 -6.12 17.72 8.10
CA LEU A 131 -7.47 17.13 8.02
C LEU A 131 -7.82 16.29 6.78
N ASP A 132 -6.98 16.30 5.73
CA ASP A 132 -7.39 15.87 4.38
C ASP A 132 -6.85 14.48 4.03
N HIS A 133 -7.77 13.55 3.79
CA HIS A 133 -7.43 12.18 3.35
C HIS A 133 -6.63 12.18 2.03
N MET A 134 -6.90 13.13 1.14
CA MET A 134 -6.21 13.27 -0.15
C MET A 134 -4.95 14.14 0.00
N VAL A 135 -4.02 13.71 0.85
CA VAL A 135 -2.77 14.44 1.16
C VAL A 135 -1.93 14.77 -0.09
N MET A 136 -1.99 13.93 -1.12
CA MET A 136 -1.33 14.18 -2.41
C MET A 136 -1.89 15.41 -3.16
N LEU A 137 -3.08 15.87 -2.81
CA LEU A 137 -3.71 17.07 -3.37
C LEU A 137 -3.57 18.27 -2.45
N SER A 138 -3.77 18.07 -1.14
CA SER A 138 -3.74 19.16 -0.16
C SER A 138 -2.32 19.56 0.27
N LYS A 139 -1.42 18.59 0.41
CA LYS A 139 -0.04 18.76 0.90
C LYS A 139 0.99 17.98 0.04
N PRO A 140 1.05 18.23 -1.28
CA PRO A 140 1.93 17.49 -2.17
C PRO A 140 3.42 17.66 -1.84
N LYS A 141 3.84 18.81 -1.32
CA LYS A 141 5.26 19.08 -1.01
C LYS A 141 5.72 18.26 0.18
N GLU A 142 4.95 18.27 1.26
CA GLU A 142 5.21 17.51 2.48
C GLU A 142 5.21 16.00 2.19
N LEU A 143 4.28 15.54 1.34
CA LEU A 143 4.27 14.15 0.89
C LEU A 143 5.53 13.80 0.09
N ILE A 144 5.95 14.66 -0.87
CA ILE A 144 7.15 14.42 -1.67
C ILE A 144 8.40 14.39 -0.79
N GLU A 145 8.53 15.31 0.17
CA GLU A 145 9.65 15.31 1.13
C GLU A 145 9.69 14.01 1.94
N CYS A 146 8.52 13.52 2.37
CA CYS A 146 8.42 12.23 3.04
C CYS A 146 8.82 11.06 2.12
N LEU A 147 8.51 11.09 0.83
CA LEU A 147 8.84 10.00 -0.09
C LEU A 147 10.30 10.03 -0.56
N LEU A 148 10.88 11.20 -0.79
CA LEU A 148 12.28 11.35 -1.20
C LEU A 148 13.24 10.81 -0.15
N GLY A 149 12.91 10.96 1.13
CA GLY A 149 13.71 10.37 2.21
C GLY A 149 13.55 8.86 2.38
N LEU A 150 12.87 8.16 1.47
CA LEU A 150 12.77 6.68 1.48
C LEU A 150 13.69 6.02 0.46
N ALA A 151 14.04 6.73 -0.61
CA ALA A 151 14.79 6.23 -1.77
C ALA A 151 16.33 6.22 -1.57
N SER A 152 16.78 6.17 -0.33
CA SER A 152 18.18 6.27 0.10
C SER A 152 18.75 4.94 0.58
#